data_AF-A0A139R2C5-F1
#
_entry.id   AF-A0A139R2C5-F1
#
_cell.length_a   1.000
_cell.length_b   1.000
_cell.length_c   1.000
_cell.angle_alpha   90.00
_cell.angle_beta   90.00
_cell.angle_gamma   90.00
#
_symmetry.space_group_name_H-M   'P 1'
#
loop_
_entity.id
_entity.type
_entity.pdbx_description
1 polymer ?
#
loop_
_entity_poly.entity_id
_entity_poly.type
_entity_poly.pdbx_seq_one_letter_code
_entity_poly.pdbx_strand_id
1 'polypeptide(L)' 'MTIAIGCTGGQHRSVAFAHRLAEELKENWAVNETHRDKNRRKETVNRS' A
#
# COMPACT_ATOMS: atom_id res chain seq x y z
N MET A 1 3.32 -16.31 -3.10
CA MET A 1 2.83 -15.78 -1.80
C MET A 1 2.43 -14.33 -2.01
N THR A 2 1.35 -13.86 -1.37
CA THR A 2 0.88 -12.47 -1.48
C THR A 2 0.56 -11.93 -0.09
N ILE A 3 1.05 -10.73 0.21
CA ILE A 3 0.84 -10.06 1.50
C ILE A 3 0.12 -8.74 1.24
N ALA A 4 -1.01 -8.51 1.90
CA ALA A 4 -1.82 -7.30 1.74
C ALA A 4 -1.79 -6.47 3.04
N ILE A 5 -1.49 -5.17 2.92
CA ILE A 5 -1.45 -4.23 4.04
C ILE A 5 -2.45 -3.09 3.77
N GLY A 6 -3.40 -2.90 4.67
CA GLY A 6 -4.48 -1.93 4.54
C GLY A 6 -4.44 -0.81 5.58
N CYS A 7 -4.86 0.39 5.19
CA CYS A 7 -5.25 1.46 6.10
C CYS A 7 -6.51 2.15 5.54
N THR A 8 -7.22 2.95 6.33
CA THR A 8 -8.52 3.53 5.94
C THR A 8 -8.53 4.21 4.57
N GLY A 9 -7.46 4.94 4.22
CA GLY A 9 -7.36 5.65 2.94
C GLY A 9 -6.40 5.02 1.93
N GLY A 10 -5.71 3.93 2.27
CA GLY A 10 -4.78 3.25 1.38
C GLY A 10 -3.57 4.05 0.85
N GLN A 11 -3.36 5.30 1.30
CA GLN A 11 -2.41 6.26 0.71
C GLN A 11 -1.15 6.53 1.54
N HIS A 12 -1.21 6.36 2.87
CA HIS A 12 -0.13 6.78 3.78
C HIS A 12 0.50 5.59 4.49
N ARG A 13 -0.17 5.10 5.55
CA ARG A 13 0.37 4.04 6.42
C ARG A 13 0.62 2.75 5.66
N SER A 14 -0.39 2.22 4.95
CA SER A 14 -0.24 0.99 4.17
C SER A 14 0.89 1.06 3.15
N VAL A 15 1.06 2.22 2.50
CA VAL A 15 2.13 2.44 1.50
C VAL A 15 3.50 2.37 2.16
N ALA A 16 3.72 3.11 3.25
CA ALA A 16 5.00 3.14 3.96
C ALA A 16 5.39 1.77 4.51
N PHE A 17 4.45 1.07 5.14
CA PHE A 17 4.71 -0.26 5.70
C PHE A 17 4.96 -1.30 4.60
N ALA A 18 4.18 -1.29 3.51
CA ALA A 18 4.38 -2.23 2.41
C ALA A 18 5.72 -2.01 1.72
N HIS A 19 6.15 -0.76 1.56
CA HIS A 19 7.42 -0.42 0.94
C HIS A 19 8.61 -0.88 1.78
N ARG A 20 8.62 -0.55 3.08
CA ARG A 20 9.69 -0.99 4.00
C ARG A 20 9.82 -2.51 4.04
N LEU A 21 8.69 -3.22 4.14
CA LEU A 21 8.71 -4.69 4.13
C LEU A 21 9.23 -5.23 2.79
N ALA A 22 8.86 -4.61 1.67
CA ALA A 22 9.36 -5.02 0.36
C ALA A 22 10.88 -4.82 0.24
N GLU A 23 11.43 -3.70 0.74
CA GLU A 23 12.88 -3.48 0.76
C GLU A 23 13.63 -4.56 1.56
N GLU A 24 13.17 -4.87 2.77
CA GLU A 24 13.77 -5.92 3.62
C GLU A 24 13.68 -7.31 2.94
N LEU A 25 12.57 -7.64 2.27
CA LEU A 25 12.40 -8.92 1.58
C LEU A 25 13.19 -9.03 0.26
N LYS A 26 13.43 -7.91 -0.44
CA LYS A 26 14.20 -7.89 -1.70
C LYS A 26 15.65 -8.34 -1.51
N GLU A 27 16.18 -8.31 -0.29
CA GLU A 27 17.52 -8.79 0.03
C GLU A 27 17.69 -10.29 -0.22
N ASN A 28 16.62 -11.08 -0.08
CA ASN A 28 16.68 -12.54 -0.11
C ASN A 28 15.76 -13.17 -1.16
N TRP A 29 14.77 -12.42 -1.67
CA TRP A 29 13.75 -12.95 -2.59
C TRP A 29 13.42 -11.96 -3.71
N ALA A 30 12.95 -12.49 -4.84
CA ALA A 30 12.34 -11.68 -5.89
C ALA A 30 10.97 -11.19 -5.42
N VAL A 31 10.86 -9.88 -5.20
CA VAL A 31 9.66 -9.24 -4.62
C VAL A 31 9.13 -8.16 -5.56
N ASN A 32 7.82 -8.22 -5.81
CA ASN A 32 7.08 -7.17 -6.48
C ASN A 32 6.18 -6.45 -5.47
N GLU A 33 6.21 -5.12 -5.49
CA GLU A 33 5.35 -4.29 -4.65
C GLU A 33 4.38 -3.47 -5.51
N THR A 34 3.15 -3.29 -5.03
CA THR A 34 2.15 -2.44 -5.67
C THR A 34 1.33 -1.69 -4.61
N HIS A 35 0.86 -0.49 -4.94
CA HIS A 35 0.06 0.33 -4.02
C HIS A 35 -1.27 0.73 -4.66
N ARG A 36 -2.32 -0.05 -4.37
CA ARG A 36 -3.65 0.06 -4.99
C ARG A 36 -4.24 1.48 -4.98
N ASP A 37 -4.16 2.16 -3.84
CA ASP A 37 -4.90 3.42 -3.61
C ASP A 37 -3.98 4.64 -3.50
N LYS A 38 -2.65 4.48 -3.64
CA LYS A 38 -1.67 5.57 -3.50
C LYS A 38 -1.99 6.80 -4.35
N ASN A 39 -2.41 6.57 -5.59
CA ASN A 39 -2.74 7.63 -6.55
C ASN A 39 -4.25 7.83 -6.73
N ARG A 40 -5.08 7.08 -6.01
CA ARG A 40 -6.54 7.21 -6.10
C ARG A 40 -6.95 8.48 -5.34
N ARG A 41 -7.63 9.42 -5.99
CA ARG A 41 -8.21 10.58 -5.29
C ARG A 41 -9.30 10.06 -4.35
N LYS A 42 -9.35 10.55 -3.10
CA LYS A 42 -10.51 10.27 -2.25
C LYS A 42 -11.72 10.95 -2.88
N GLU A 43 -12.75 10.17 -3.21
CA GLU A 43 -14.04 10.74 -3.57
C GLU A 43 -14.54 11.54 -2.37
N THR A 44 -14.91 12.80 -2.61
CA THR A 44 -15.68 13.58 -1.65
C THR A 44 -17.03 12.92 -1.54
N VAL A 45 -17.26 12.14 -0.48
CA VAL A 45 -18.58 11.61 -0.19
C VAL A 45 -19.41 12.80 0.28
N ASN A 46 -20.22 13.37 -0.62
CA ASN A 46 -21.23 14.33 -0.26
C ASN A 46 -22.31 13.57 0.52
N ARG A 47 -22.25 13.64 1.86
CA ARG A 47 -23.31 13.11 2.71
C ARG A 47 -24.40 14.18 2.76
N SER A 48 -25.44 13.97 1.95
CA SER A 48 -26.71 14.72 2.02
C SER A 48 -27.32 14.64 3.41
#